data_AF-A0A924AET3-F1
#
_entry.id   AF-A0A924AET3-F1
#
_cell.length_a   1.000
_cell.length_b   1.000
_cell.length_c   1.000
_cell.angle_alpha   90.00
_cell.angle_beta   90.00
_cell.angle_gamma   90.00
#
_symmetry.space_group_name_H-M   'P 1'
#
loop_
_entity.id
_entity.type
_entity.pdbx_description
1 polymer ?
#
loop_
_entity_poly.entity_id
_entity_poly.type
_entity_poly.pdbx_seq_one_letter_code
_entity_poly.pdbx_strand_id
1 'polypeptide(L)' 'MSTIELKEFLKAKIDQIDDDSFLEEFKNIIDNKVENEIILSKEQKEAIKKSQLEYLEGKFTTNDFVNEDIEKWLKE' A
#
# COMPACT_ATOMS: atom_id res chain seq x y z
N MET A 1 -25.07 12.31 -16.86
CA MET A 1 -23.82 11.96 -17.53
C MET A 1 -23.48 10.52 -17.18
N SER A 2 -23.44 9.63 -18.16
CA SER A 2 -23.00 8.24 -17.96
C SER A 2 -21.46 8.17 -17.80
N THR A 3 -20.94 7.05 -17.30
CA THR A 3 -19.48 6.81 -17.22
C THR A 3 -18.82 6.93 -18.59
N ILE A 4 -19.52 6.51 -19.64
CA ILE A 4 -19.04 6.59 -21.03
C ILE A 4 -18.96 8.06 -21.46
N GLU A 5 -20.03 8.83 -21.24
CA GLU A 5 -20.06 10.26 -21.56
C GLU A 5 -18.97 11.04 -20.81
N LEU A 6 -18.76 10.74 -19.53
CA LEU A 6 -17.71 11.38 -18.73
C LEU A 6 -16.32 11.09 -19.29
N LYS A 7 -16.07 9.84 -19.72
CA LYS A 7 -14.79 9.45 -20.29
C LYS A 7 -14.51 10.15 -21.62
N GLU A 8 -15.52 10.28 -22.49
CA GLU A 8 -15.37 10.99 -23.76
C GLU A 8 -15.15 12.49 -23.55
N PHE A 9 -15.88 13.10 -22.61
CA PHE A 9 -15.69 14.50 -22.27
C PHE A 9 -14.27 14.79 -21.74
N LEU A 10 -13.75 13.94 -20.86
CA LEU A 10 -12.39 14.09 -20.33
C LEU A 10 -11.33 13.95 -21.43
N LYS A 11 -11.48 13.00 -22.36
CA LYS A 11 -10.58 12.88 -23.52
C LYS A 11 -10.56 14.16 -24.36
N ALA A 12 -11.74 14.66 -24.73
CA ALA A 12 -11.84 15.88 -25.53
C ALA A 12 -11.26 17.11 -24.80
N LYS A 13 -11.29 17.13 -23.48
CA LYS A 13 -10.64 18.18 -22.67
C LYS A 13 -9.12 18.03 -22.65
N ILE A 14 -8.60 16.81 -22.55
CA ILE A 14 -7.16 16.53 -22.60
C ILE A 14 -6.59 16.90 -23.97
N ASP A 15 -7.30 16.61 -25.06
CA ASP A 15 -6.88 16.95 -26.43
C ASP A 15 -6.76 18.46 -26.69
N GLN A 16 -7.31 19.31 -25.81
CA GLN A 16 -7.26 20.78 -25.89
C GLN A 16 -6.14 21.39 -25.04
N ILE A 17 -5.38 20.58 -24.30
CA ILE A 17 -4.29 21.06 -23.45
C ILE A 17 -3.01 21.09 -24.26
N ASP A 18 -2.43 22.30 -24.40
CA ASP A 18 -1.13 22.52 -25.05
C ASP A 18 0.03 22.72 -24.04
N ASP A 19 -0.25 22.54 -22.75
CA ASP A 19 0.72 22.66 -21.65
C ASP A 19 1.25 21.28 -21.25
N ASP A 20 2.49 20.99 -21.68
CA ASP A 20 3.18 19.74 -21.40
C ASP A 20 3.36 19.47 -19.89
N SER A 21 3.61 20.51 -19.09
CA SER A 21 3.79 20.38 -17.64
C SER A 21 2.49 19.95 -16.97
N PHE A 22 1.36 20.50 -17.43
CA PHE A 22 0.05 20.14 -16.91
C PHE A 22 -0.37 18.73 -17.34
N LEU A 23 -0.05 18.32 -18.58
CA LEU A 23 -0.25 16.94 -19.04
C LEU A 23 0.58 15.93 -18.23
N GLU A 24 1.80 16.28 -17.85
CA GLU A 24 2.68 15.44 -17.04
C GLU A 24 2.15 15.25 -15.60
N GLU A 25 1.62 16.32 -14.99
CA GLU A 25 0.90 16.20 -13.71
C GLU A 25 -0.33 15.29 -13.83
N PHE A 26 -1.10 15.44 -14.91
CA PHE A 26 -2.29 14.62 -15.15
C PHE A 26 -1.95 13.14 -15.31
N LYS A 27 -0.88 12.85 -16.05
CA LYS A 27 -0.32 11.51 -16.21
C LYS A 27 0.07 10.93 -14.85
N ASN A 28 0.79 11.68 -14.02
CA ASN A 28 1.18 11.23 -12.68
C ASN A 28 -0.04 10.91 -11.79
N ILE A 29 -1.11 11.70 -11.86
CA ILE A 29 -2.35 11.41 -11.10
C ILE A 29 -3.01 10.11 -11.57
N ILE A 30 -3.02 9.86 -12.89
CA ILE A 30 -3.60 8.63 -13.45
C ILE A 30 -2.74 7.42 -13.06
N ASP A 31 -1.42 7.52 -13.22
CA ASP A 31 -0.48 6.43 -12.94
C ASP A 31 -0.50 6.05 -11.44
N ASN A 32 -0.56 7.04 -10.54
CA ASN A 32 -0.63 6.79 -9.09
C ASN A 32 -1.99 6.25 -8.62
N LYS A 33 -3.07 6.44 -9.38
CA LYS A 33 -4.38 5.84 -9.07
C LYS A 33 -4.47 4.35 -9.43
N VAL A 34 -3.50 3.83 -10.19
CA VAL A 34 -3.50 2.41 -10.63
C VAL A 34 -2.84 1.49 -9.61
N GLU A 35 -2.04 2.02 -8.68
CA GLU A 35 -1.63 1.24 -7.51
C GLU A 35 -2.78 1.23 -6.50
N ASN A 36 -3.37 0.06 -6.26
CA ASN A 36 -4.29 -0.13 -5.14
C ASN A 36 -3.53 0.22 -3.86
N GLU A 37 -3.69 1.44 -3.35
CA GLU A 37 -3.17 1.82 -2.05
C GLU A 37 -3.69 0.80 -1.03
N ILE A 38 -2.78 0.04 -0.41
CA ILE A 38 -3.13 -0.89 0.65
C ILE A 38 -3.49 -0.04 1.88
N ILE A 39 -4.78 0.26 2.02
CA ILE A 39 -5.30 0.99 3.17
C ILE A 39 -5.45 0.00 4.33
N LEU A 40 -4.51 0.08 5.28
CA LEU A 40 -4.58 -0.70 6.51
C LEU A 40 -5.75 -0.25 7.40
N SER A 41 -6.42 -1.23 8.00
CA SER A 41 -7.44 -0.99 9.03
C SER A 41 -6.84 -0.35 10.28
N LYS A 42 -7.69 0.22 11.14
CA LYS A 42 -7.27 0.79 12.42
C LYS A 42 -6.56 -0.27 13.29
N GLU A 43 -7.13 -1.47 13.35
CA GLU A 43 -6.59 -2.61 14.11
C GLU A 43 -5.21 -3.03 13.59
N GLN A 44 -5.04 -3.08 12.26
CA GLN A 44 -3.74 -3.40 11.65
C GLN A 44 -2.68 -2.34 11.98
N LYS A 45 -3.04 -1.06 11.94
CA LYS A 45 -2.14 0.04 12.32
C LYS A 45 -1.75 -0.03 13.79
N GLU A 46 -2.70 -0.33 14.66
CA GLU A 46 -2.46 -0.50 16.10
C GLU A 46 -1.56 -1.71 16.39
N ALA A 47 -1.80 -2.83 15.70
CA ALA A 47 -0.98 -4.04 15.82
C ALA A 47 0.47 -3.78 15.40
N ILE A 48 0.70 -3.12 14.26
CA ILE A 48 2.05 -2.76 13.79
C ILE A 48 2.74 -1.85 14.80
N LYS A 49 2.04 -0.83 15.32
CA LYS A 49 2.60 0.08 16.32
C LYS A 49 3.01 -0.66 17.60
N LYS A 50 2.19 -1.62 18.05
CA LYS A 50 2.51 -2.48 19.20
C LYS A 50 3.74 -3.34 18.92
N SER A 51 3.80 -4.01 17.78
CA SER A 51 4.95 -4.87 17.41
C SER A 51 6.25 -4.08 17.29
N GLN A 52 6.20 -2.84 16.79
CA GLN A 52 7.38 -1.95 16.76
C GLN A 52 7.88 -1.61 18.16
N LEU A 53 6.97 -1.32 19.10
CA LEU A 53 7.34 -1.07 20.50
C LEU A 53 7.91 -2.33 21.15
N GLU A 54 7.28 -3.49 20.95
CA GLU A 54 7.77 -4.76 21.47
C GLU A 54 9.19 -5.08 20.96
N TYR A 55 9.45 -4.84 19.67
CA TYR A 55 10.79 -5.00 19.10
C TYR A 55 11.82 -4.08 19.78
N LEU A 56 11.50 -2.79 19.96
CA LEU A 56 12.39 -1.83 20.62
C LEU A 56 12.63 -2.16 22.10
N GLU A 57 11.65 -2.75 22.77
CA GLU A 57 11.76 -3.24 24.15
C GLU A 57 12.47 -4.59 24.26
N GLY A 58 12.96 -5.16 23.15
CA GLY A 58 13.62 -6.47 23.13
C GLY A 58 12.66 -7.65 23.31
N LYS A 59 11.35 -7.42 23.20
CA LYS A 59 10.29 -8.43 23.27
C LYS A 59 10.09 -9.09 21.91
N PHE A 60 11.16 -9.64 21.36
CA PHE A 60 11.13 -10.44 20.16
C PHE A 60 11.93 -11.73 20.37
N THR A 61 11.64 -12.74 19.57
CA THR A 61 12.38 -14.01 19.55
C THR A 61 13.08 -14.14 18.21
N THR A 62 14.31 -14.66 18.23
CA THR A 62 15.05 -14.93 17.00
C THR A 62 14.55 -16.19 16.32
N ASN A 63 14.72 -16.26 15.00
CA ASN A 63 14.34 -17.45 14.24
C ASN A 63 15.05 -18.71 14.75
N ASP A 64 16.32 -18.60 15.14
CA ASP A 64 17.09 -19.74 15.67
C ASP A 64 16.44 -20.32 16.93
N PHE A 65 16.01 -19.47 17.86
CA PHE A 65 15.33 -19.92 19.07
C PHE A 65 13.96 -20.54 18.77
N VAL A 66 13.19 -19.95 17.85
CA VAL A 66 11.90 -20.53 17.41
C VAL A 66 12.11 -21.89 16.77
N ASN A 67 13.14 -22.05 15.94
CA ASN A 67 13.45 -23.32 15.27
C ASN A 67 13.83 -24.41 16.28
N GLU A 68 14.65 -24.07 17.29
CA GLU A 68 14.99 -25.01 18.37
C GLU A 68 13.77 -25.46 19.16
N ASP A 69 12.84 -24.56 19.48
CA ASP A 69 11.63 -24.90 20.21
C ASP A 69 10.68 -25.78 19.38
N ILE A 70 10.55 -25.52 18.07
CA ILE A 70 9.80 -26.38 17.15
C ILE A 70 10.44 -27.78 17.09
N GLU A 71 11.76 -27.86 16.99
CA GLU A 71 12.50 -29.12 16.96
C GLU A 71 12.37 -29.94 18.25
N LYS A 72 12.17 -29.29 19.40
CA LYS A 72 11.85 -29.97 20.66
C LYS A 72 10.43 -30.50 20.65
N TRP A 73 9.46 -29.67 20.26
CA TRP A 73 8.04 -30.06 20.20
C TRP A 73 7.80 -31.27 19.28
N LEU A 74 8.49 -31.34 18.14
CA LEU A 74 8.38 -32.47 17.21
C LEU A 74 8.95 -33.80 17.75
N LYS A 75 9.73 -33.76 18.84
CA LYS A 75 10.33 -34.94 19.47
C LYS A 75 9.57 -35.40 20.74
N GLU A 76 8.51 -34.69 21.12
CA GLU A 76 7.55 -35.10 22.16
C GLU A 76 6.51 -36.08 21.60
#